data_AF-A0A842VLC5-F1
#
_entry.id   AF-A0A842VLC5-F1
#
_cell.length_a   1.000
_cell.length_b   1.000
_cell.length_c   1.000
_cell.angle_alpha   90.00
_cell.angle_beta   90.00
_cell.angle_gamma   90.00
#
_symmetry.space_group_name_H-M   'P 1'
#
loop_
_entity.id
_entity.type
_entity.pdbx_description
1 polymer ?
#
loop_
_entity_poly.entity_id
_entity_poly.type
_entity_poly.pdbx_seq_one_letter_code
_entity_poly.pdbx_strand_id
1 'polypeptide(L)'
;MISKQKKILYIRFSYWLPAILDALLAGDLMIYMIFGTTFYLNYPVLTPITQYLARQVIPLVIGWTILLIWGDQKPVERRNILLLTAIPLLLLGIFLDLILLILGNKVVSIRTNIMTFLIQTTLMIIILIGYLFSVNLNKEGDKI
;
A
#
# COMPACT_ATOMS: atom_id res chain seq x y z
N MET A 1 -24.72 6.06 -14.75
CA MET A 1 -24.53 4.70 -14.19
C MET A 1 -23.20 4.16 -14.72
N ILE A 2 -22.24 3.81 -13.88
CA ILE A 2 -20.94 3.24 -14.34
C ILE A 2 -21.21 1.81 -14.85
N SER A 3 -20.73 1.48 -16.04
CA SER A 3 -20.91 0.15 -16.62
C SER A 3 -20.17 -0.94 -15.83
N LYS A 4 -20.68 -2.18 -15.85
CA LYS A 4 -20.07 -3.34 -15.17
C LYS A 4 -18.59 -3.51 -15.53
N GLN A 5 -18.24 -3.33 -16.80
CA GLN A 5 -16.85 -3.41 -17.29
C GLN A 5 -15.95 -2.34 -16.66
N LYS A 6 -16.42 -1.08 -16.56
CA LYS A 6 -15.67 0.01 -15.92
C LYS A 6 -15.44 -0.24 -14.43
N LYS A 7 -16.43 -0.82 -13.73
CA LYS A 7 -16.29 -1.24 -12.32
C LYS A 7 -15.19 -2.30 -12.17
N ILE A 8 -15.20 -3.34 -13.01
CA ILE A 8 -14.18 -4.40 -12.98
C ILE A 8 -12.78 -3.84 -13.24
N LEU A 9 -12.63 -2.97 -14.24
CA LEU A 9 -11.36 -2.32 -14.54
C LEU A 9 -10.84 -1.53 -13.33
N TYR A 10 -11.72 -0.78 -12.66
CA TYR A 10 -11.36 -0.04 -11.45
C TYR A 10 -10.89 -0.96 -10.32
N ILE A 11 -11.60 -2.08 -10.09
CA ILE A 11 -11.19 -3.03 -9.06
C ILE A 11 -9.79 -3.59 -9.36
N ARG A 12 -9.51 -3.97 -10.61
CA ARG A 12 -8.17 -4.42 -11.03
C ARG A 12 -7.12 -3.35 -10.81
N PHE A 13 -7.44 -2.10 -11.14
CA PHE A 13 -6.55 -0.97 -10.87
C PHE A 13 -6.26 -0.80 -9.38
N SER A 14 -7.26 -1.01 -8.50
CA SER A 14 -7.09 -0.99 -7.05
C SER A 14 -6.19 -2.11 -6.50
N TYR A 15 -5.95 -3.19 -7.25
CA TYR A 15 -4.95 -4.21 -6.92
C TYR A 15 -3.57 -3.87 -7.50
N TRP A 16 -3.52 -3.46 -8.77
CA TRP A 16 -2.27 -3.24 -9.48
C TRP A 16 -1.50 -2.00 -9.02
N LEU A 17 -2.20 -0.89 -8.76
CA LEU A 17 -1.54 0.35 -8.33
C LEU A 17 -0.72 0.16 -7.03
N PRO A 18 -1.27 -0.36 -5.92
CA PRO A 18 -0.47 -0.61 -4.73
C PRO A 18 0.60 -1.69 -4.95
N ALA A 19 0.34 -2.73 -5.75
CA ALA A 19 1.33 -3.77 -6.04
C ALA A 19 2.58 -3.21 -6.75
N ILE A 20 2.38 -2.28 -7.69
CA ILE A 20 3.49 -1.61 -8.39
C ILE A 20 4.28 -0.73 -7.40
N LEU A 21 3.60 0.02 -6.54
CA LEU A 21 4.27 0.87 -5.55
C LEU A 21 5.04 0.04 -4.52
N ASP A 22 4.49 -1.08 -4.06
CA ASP A 22 5.17 -2.01 -3.18
C ASP A 22 6.41 -2.63 -3.87
N ALA A 23 6.29 -3.02 -5.14
CA ALA A 23 7.43 -3.54 -5.90
C ALA A 23 8.55 -2.49 -6.07
N LEU A 24 8.20 -1.23 -6.33
CA LEU A 24 9.16 -0.12 -6.40
C LEU A 24 9.82 0.12 -5.06
N LEU A 25 9.06 0.11 -3.96
CA LEU A 25 9.59 0.25 -2.60
C LEU A 25 10.54 -0.89 -2.24
N ALA A 26 10.16 -2.14 -2.51
CA ALA A 26 11.03 -3.29 -2.28
C ALA A 26 12.32 -3.18 -3.08
N GLY A 27 12.24 -2.77 -4.35
CA GLY A 27 13.40 -2.49 -5.20
C GLY A 27 14.33 -1.44 -4.62
N ASP A 28 13.79 -0.29 -4.19
CA ASP A 28 14.58 0.79 -3.58
C ASP A 28 15.25 0.34 -2.26
N LEU A 29 14.55 -0.43 -1.42
CA LEU A 29 15.12 -0.98 -0.18
C LEU A 29 16.21 -2.03 -0.44
N MET A 30 16.08 -2.85 -1.48
CA MET A 30 17.13 -3.80 -1.88
C MET A 30 18.38 -3.06 -2.38
N ILE A 31 18.20 -2.00 -3.16
CA ILE A 31 19.29 -1.12 -3.61
C ILE A 31 19.95 -0.45 -2.39
N TYR A 32 19.16 0.07 -1.46
CA TYR A 32 19.66 0.67 -0.21
C TYR A 32 20.55 -0.31 0.57
N MET A 33 20.17 -1.58 0.65
CA MET A 33 20.95 -2.59 1.36
C MET A 33 22.32 -2.87 0.73
N ILE A 34 22.45 -2.71 -0.60
CA ILE A 34 23.68 -3.01 -1.34
C ILE A 34 24.58 -1.78 -1.43
N PHE A 35 24.00 -0.62 -1.75
CA PHE A 35 24.74 0.59 -2.11
C PHE A 35 24.71 1.66 -1.02
N GLY A 36 23.85 1.53 -0.02
CA GLY A 36 23.68 2.53 1.04
C GLY A 36 23.01 3.83 0.60
N THR A 37 22.46 3.85 -0.61
CA THR A 37 21.77 5.00 -1.21
C THR A 37 20.39 4.61 -1.70
N THR A 38 19.42 5.52 -1.58
CA THR A 38 18.06 5.35 -2.12
C THR A 38 17.80 6.34 -3.23
N PHE A 39 17.01 5.94 -4.22
CA PHE A 39 16.61 6.82 -5.31
C PHE A 39 15.49 7.79 -4.88
N TYR A 40 14.63 7.38 -3.96
CA TYR A 40 13.37 8.10 -3.69
C TYR A 40 13.26 8.68 -2.28
N LEU A 41 13.79 8.00 -1.25
CA LEU A 41 13.44 8.28 0.14
C LEU A 41 14.49 9.07 0.94
N ASN A 42 15.65 9.42 0.34
CA ASN A 42 16.77 10.09 1.03
C ASN A 42 16.97 9.52 2.45
N TYR A 43 16.98 8.19 2.58
CA TYR A 43 17.17 7.58 3.89
C TYR A 43 18.54 7.99 4.45
N PRO A 44 18.65 8.13 5.79
CA PRO A 44 19.92 8.39 6.43
C PRO A 44 20.95 7.32 6.06
N VAL A 45 22.21 7.67 6.28
CA VAL A 45 23.39 6.83 6.09
C VAL A 45 23.11 5.38 6.50
N LEU A 46 23.55 4.44 5.68
CA LEU A 46 23.43 3.02 5.95
C LEU A 46 24.04 2.68 7.32
N THR A 47 23.19 2.35 8.29
CA THR A 47 23.59 1.95 9.65
C THR A 47 23.20 0.50 9.90
N PRO A 48 23.81 -0.19 10.88
CA PRO A 48 23.41 -1.55 11.24
C PRO A 48 21.91 -1.65 11.56
N ILE A 49 21.33 -0.63 12.20
CA ILE A 49 19.90 -0.61 12.54
C ILE A 49 19.02 -0.44 11.30
N THR A 50 19.37 0.47 10.37
CA THR A 50 18.57 0.66 9.14
C THR A 50 18.67 -0.54 8.20
N GLN A 51 19.83 -1.20 8.13
CA GLN A 51 19.99 -2.47 7.41
C GLN A 51 19.13 -3.59 8.02
N TYR A 52 19.14 -3.72 9.35
CA TYR A 52 18.31 -4.71 10.04
C TYR A 52 16.83 -4.49 9.76
N LEU A 53 16.35 -3.25 9.87
CA LEU A 53 14.96 -2.90 9.58
C LEU A 53 14.61 -3.16 8.11
N ALA A 54 15.47 -2.79 7.16
CA ALA A 54 15.25 -3.07 5.74
C ALA A 54 15.09 -4.58 5.47
N ARG A 55 15.92 -5.44 6.10
CA ARG A 55 15.80 -6.90 5.98
C ARG A 55 14.48 -7.46 6.49
N GLN A 56 13.87 -6.83 7.49
CA GLN A 56 12.56 -7.25 8.01
C GLN A 56 11.41 -6.75 7.12
N VAL A 57 11.55 -5.54 6.57
CA VAL A 57 10.50 -4.90 5.76
C VAL A 57 10.43 -5.49 4.35
N ILE A 58 11.56 -5.77 3.69
CA ILE A 58 11.58 -6.24 2.30
C ILE A 58 10.72 -7.50 2.07
N PRO A 59 10.87 -8.60 2.86
CA PRO A 59 10.05 -9.80 2.66
C PRO A 59 8.55 -9.53 2.88
N LEU A 60 8.21 -8.62 3.80
CA LEU A 60 6.83 -8.24 4.06
C LEU A 60 6.22 -7.51 2.86
N VAL A 61 6.94 -6.54 2.28
CA VAL A 61 6.50 -5.77 1.10
C VAL A 61 6.38 -6.67 -0.14
N ILE A 62 7.34 -7.58 -0.33
CA ILE A 62 7.28 -8.58 -1.42
C ILE A 62 6.09 -9.53 -1.21
N GLY A 63 5.87 -10.01 0.02
CA GLY A 63 4.72 -10.84 0.37
C GLY A 63 3.40 -10.14 0.08
N TRP A 64 3.29 -8.86 0.43
CA TRP A 64 2.13 -8.03 0.14
C TRP A 64 1.90 -7.84 -1.37
N THR A 65 2.97 -7.60 -2.12
CA THR A 65 2.94 -7.48 -3.59
C THR A 65 2.37 -8.75 -4.22
N ILE A 66 2.87 -9.92 -3.82
CA ILE A 66 2.41 -11.23 -4.32
C ILE A 66 0.93 -11.43 -3.95
N LEU A 67 0.52 -11.06 -2.74
CA LEU A 67 -0.86 -11.17 -2.28
C LEU A 67 -1.83 -10.32 -3.11
N LEU A 68 -1.43 -9.09 -3.46
CA LEU A 68 -2.23 -8.20 -4.31
C LEU A 68 -2.38 -8.76 -5.74
N ILE A 69 -1.29 -9.25 -6.32
CA ILE A 69 -1.31 -9.90 -7.64
C ILE A 69 -2.19 -11.16 -7.61
N TRP A 70 -2.11 -11.94 -6.54
CA TRP A 70 -2.97 -13.11 -6.34
C TRP A 70 -4.45 -12.71 -6.17
N GLY A 71 -4.73 -11.58 -5.53
CA GLY A 71 -6.08 -11.03 -5.43
C GLY A 71 -6.68 -10.65 -6.77
N ASP A 72 -5.88 -10.07 -7.67
CA ASP A 72 -6.32 -9.66 -9.01
C ASP A 72 -6.79 -10.81 -9.90
N GLN A 73 -6.30 -12.04 -9.67
CA GLN A 73 -6.75 -13.23 -10.43
C GLN A 73 -8.25 -13.47 -10.28
N LYS A 74 -8.81 -13.14 -9.10
CA LYS A 74 -10.23 -13.30 -8.78
C LYS A 74 -10.73 -12.13 -7.92
N PRO A 75 -10.84 -10.92 -8.50
CA PRO A 75 -10.87 -9.68 -7.74
C PRO A 75 -12.17 -9.48 -6.94
N VAL A 76 -13.27 -10.10 -7.38
CA VAL A 76 -14.59 -10.04 -6.71
C VAL A 76 -14.72 -11.08 -5.59
N GLU A 77 -14.26 -12.32 -5.85
CA GLU A 77 -14.25 -13.41 -4.86
C GLU A 77 -13.27 -13.10 -3.72
N ARG A 78 -12.09 -12.57 -4.05
CA ARG A 78 -10.99 -12.30 -3.10
C ARG A 78 -10.94 -10.85 -2.62
N ARG A 79 -12.06 -10.13 -2.70
CA ARG A 79 -12.17 -8.70 -2.30
C ARG A 79 -11.65 -8.38 -0.90
N ASN A 80 -11.63 -9.35 0.01
CA ASN A 80 -11.14 -9.16 1.37
C ASN A 80 -9.64 -8.83 1.41
N ILE A 81 -8.88 -9.14 0.34
CA ILE A 81 -7.48 -8.72 0.22
C ILE A 81 -7.39 -7.20 0.15
N LEU A 82 -8.30 -6.51 -0.55
CA LEU A 82 -8.33 -5.03 -0.56
C LEU A 82 -8.54 -4.45 0.84
N LEU A 83 -9.42 -5.05 1.65
CA LEU A 83 -9.59 -4.64 3.05
C LEU A 83 -8.35 -4.94 3.89
N LEU A 84 -7.74 -6.11 3.69
CA LEU A 84 -6.50 -6.49 4.35
C LEU A 84 -5.35 -5.54 4.02
N THR A 85 -5.35 -4.91 2.84
CA THR A 85 -4.38 -3.86 2.48
C THR A 85 -4.79 -2.50 3.05
N ALA A 86 -6.07 -2.13 3.01
CA ALA A 86 -6.55 -0.83 3.49
C ALA A 86 -6.40 -0.64 5.01
N ILE A 87 -6.65 -1.70 5.80
CA ILE A 87 -6.63 -1.63 7.27
C ILE A 87 -5.23 -1.30 7.81
N PRO A 88 -4.15 -2.02 7.44
CA PRO A 88 -2.79 -1.66 7.84
C PRO A 88 -2.36 -0.29 7.31
N LEU A 89 -2.75 0.08 6.09
CA LEU A 89 -2.43 1.40 5.53
C LEU A 89 -3.02 2.53 6.41
N LEU A 90 -4.25 2.33 6.89
CA LEU A 90 -4.95 3.27 7.76
C LEU A 90 -4.35 3.26 9.18
N LEU A 91 -4.31 2.10 9.83
CA LEU A 91 -3.96 1.98 11.25
C LEU A 91 -2.45 2.13 11.52
N LEU A 92 -1.60 1.57 10.67
CA LEU A 92 -0.15 1.56 10.89
C LEU A 92 0.57 2.66 10.12
N GLY A 93 0.05 3.10 8.96
CA GLY A 93 0.61 4.24 8.25
C GLY A 93 0.15 5.55 8.90
N ILE A 94 -1.10 5.93 8.60
CA ILE A 94 -1.60 7.26 8.92
C ILE A 94 -1.75 7.49 10.44
N PHE A 95 -2.36 6.54 11.16
CA PHE A 95 -2.62 6.71 12.59
C PHE A 95 -1.36 6.76 13.44
N LEU A 96 -0.40 5.86 13.22
CA LEU A 96 0.88 5.89 13.95
C LEU A 96 1.68 7.15 13.63
N ASP A 97 1.76 7.56 12.36
CA ASP A 97 2.48 8.78 12.00
C ASP A 97 1.85 10.03 12.64
N LEU A 98 0.51 10.10 12.70
CA LEU A 98 -0.19 11.20 13.38
C LEU A 98 0.08 11.19 14.90
N ILE A 99 0.05 10.02 15.55
CA ILE A 99 0.36 9.91 16.98
C ILE A 99 1.79 10.37 17.25
N LEU A 100 2.77 9.90 16.48
CA LEU A 100 4.17 10.26 16.64
C LEU A 100 4.42 11.76 16.40
N LEU A 101 3.70 12.36 15.45
CA LEU A 101 3.72 13.80 15.20
C LEU A 101 3.18 14.59 16.41
N ILE A 102 2.02 14.19 16.97
CA ILE A 102 1.42 14.84 18.15
C ILE A 102 2.32 14.73 19.38
N LEU A 103 2.99 13.58 19.54
CA LEU A 103 3.96 13.36 20.62
C LEU A 103 5.29 14.12 20.42
N GLY A 104 5.45 14.87 19.34
CA GLY A 104 6.62 15.71 19.09
C GLY A 104 7.88 14.91 18.72
N ASN A 105 7.73 13.73 18.12
CA ASN A 105 8.86 12.91 17.73
C ASN A 105 9.70 13.61 16.64
N LYS A 106 11.01 13.78 16.90
CA LYS A 106 11.94 14.48 15.99
C LYS A 106 12.17 13.77 14.66
N VAL A 107 11.84 12.48 14.57
CA VAL A 107 11.97 11.66 13.35
C VAL A 107 10.79 11.89 12.40
N VAL A 108 9.61 12.25 12.93
CA VAL A 108 8.38 12.44 12.17
C VAL A 108 8.13 13.93 12.01
N SER A 109 8.48 14.49 10.85
CA SER A 109 8.19 15.88 10.50
C SER A 109 7.08 15.95 9.47
N ILE A 110 6.21 16.96 9.58
CA ILE A 110 5.19 17.24 8.57
C ILE A 110 5.82 17.42 7.19
N ARG A 111 7.00 18.04 7.14
CA ARG A 111 7.68 18.38 5.89
C ARG A 111 8.23 17.13 5.19
N THR A 112 8.74 16.16 5.96
CA THR A 112 9.31 14.93 5.40
C THR A 112 8.24 13.93 5.02
N ASN A 113 7.11 13.90 5.75
CA ASN A 113 6.11 12.85 5.60
C ASN A 113 4.89 13.27 4.75
N ILE A 114 4.78 14.54 4.34
CA ILE A 114 3.64 15.03 3.56
C ILE A 114 3.41 14.21 2.28
N MET A 115 4.49 13.83 1.57
CA MET A 115 4.38 13.03 0.36
C MET A 115 3.87 11.62 0.66
N THR A 116 4.41 11.00 1.71
CA THR A 116 3.95 9.68 2.18
C THR A 116 2.49 9.72 2.58
N PHE A 117 2.05 10.74 3.32
CA PHE A 117 0.64 10.93 3.69
C PHE A 117 -0.27 11.09 2.47
N LEU A 118 0.14 11.89 1.48
CA LEU A 118 -0.65 12.07 0.25
C LEU A 118 -0.80 10.77 -0.53
N ILE A 119 0.29 10.01 -0.68
CA ILE A 119 0.26 8.71 -1.37
C ILE A 119 -0.62 7.71 -0.60
N GLN A 120 -0.40 7.56 0.70
CA GLN A 120 -1.16 6.61 1.53
C GLN A 120 -2.66 6.94 1.55
N THR A 121 -3.03 8.21 1.72
CA THR A 121 -4.44 8.64 1.73
C THR A 121 -5.08 8.38 0.37
N THR A 122 -4.39 8.72 -0.72
CA THR A 122 -4.88 8.49 -2.09
C THR A 122 -5.10 7.00 -2.35
N LEU A 123 -4.12 6.15 -2.01
CA LEU A 123 -4.23 4.71 -2.16
C LEU A 123 -5.37 4.12 -1.34
N MET A 124 -5.52 4.56 -0.09
CA MET A 124 -6.62 4.12 0.76
C MET A 124 -7.97 4.39 0.10
N ILE A 125 -8.18 5.60 -0.44
CA ILE A 125 -9.43 5.95 -1.13
C ILE A 125 -9.66 5.04 -2.34
N ILE A 126 -8.63 4.81 -3.16
CA ILE A 126 -8.71 3.95 -4.34
C ILE A 126 -9.06 2.50 -3.96
N ILE A 127 -8.43 1.97 -2.91
CA ILE A 127 -8.65 0.61 -2.43
C ILE A 127 -10.07 0.47 -1.85
N LEU A 128 -10.54 1.43 -1.06
CA LEU A 128 -11.88 1.42 -0.47
C LEU A 128 -12.97 1.51 -1.53
N ILE A 129 -12.82 2.38 -2.54
CA ILE A 129 -13.76 2.47 -3.66
C ILE A 129 -13.76 1.16 -4.46
N GLY A 130 -12.58 0.58 -4.71
CA GLY A 130 -12.45 -0.73 -5.36
C GLY A 130 -13.18 -1.83 -4.57
N TYR A 131 -13.03 -1.84 -3.25
CA TYR A 131 -13.74 -2.76 -2.38
C TYR A 131 -15.26 -2.58 -2.47
N LEU A 132 -15.77 -1.35 -2.39
CA LEU A 132 -17.21 -1.09 -2.51
C LEU A 132 -17.78 -1.53 -3.86
N PHE A 133 -17.06 -1.32 -4.95
CA PHE A 133 -17.46 -1.82 -6.27
C PHE A 133 -17.47 -3.34 -6.34
N SER A 134 -16.51 -4.02 -5.71
CA SER A 134 -16.47 -5.49 -5.65
C SER A 134 -17.70 -6.06 -4.91
N VAL A 135 -18.10 -5.43 -3.80
CA VAL A 135 -19.28 -5.84 -3.02
C VAL A 135 -20.56 -5.65 -3.83
N ASN A 136 -20.69 -4.52 -4.54
CA ASN A 136 -21.86 -4.25 -5.37
C ASN A 136 -21.98 -5.26 -6.52
N LEU A 137 -20.87 -5.63 -7.16
CA LEU A 137 -20.85 -6.63 -8.23
C LEU A 137 -21.21 -8.04 -7.75
N ASN A 138 -20.79 -8.41 -6.53
CA ASN A 138 -21.16 -9.71 -5.96
C ASN A 138 -22.68 -9.79 -5.73
N LYS A 139 -23.29 -8.74 -5.16
CA LYS A 139 -24.74 -8.65 -4.93
C LYS A 139 -25.56 -8.66 -6.21
N GLU A 140 -25.04 -8.12 -7.31
CA GLU A 140 -25.69 -8.18 -8.63
C GLU A 140 -25.66 -9.60 -9.21
N GLY A 141 -24.66 -10.42 -8.86
CA GLY A 141 -24.54 -11.82 -9.29
C GLY A 141 -25.44 -12.79 -8.51
N ASP A 142 -25.69 -12.53 -7.23
CA ASP A 142 -26.55 -13.36 -6.37
C ASP A 142 -28.07 -13.18 -6.62
N LYS A 143 -28.47 -12.27 -7.53
CA LYS A 143 -29.87 -11.93 -7.85
C LYS A 143 -30.42 -12.63 -9.11
N ILE A 144 -29.69 -13.61 -9.64
CA ILE A 144 -30.06 -14.42 -10.81
C ILE A 144 -30.27 -15.86 -10.33
#